data_AF-A0A7Y5G7C1-F1
#
_entry.id   AF-A0A7Y5G7C1-F1
#
_cell.length_a   1.000
_cell.length_b   1.000
_cell.length_c   1.000
_cell.angle_alpha   90.00
_cell.angle_beta   90.00
_cell.angle_gamma   90.00
#
_symmetry.space_group_name_H-M   'P 1'
#
loop_
_entity.id
_entity.type
_entity.pdbx_description
1 polymer ?
#
loop_
_entity_poly.entity_id
_entity_poly.type
_entity_poly.pdbx_seq_one_letter_code
_entity_poly.pdbx_strand_id
1 'polypeptide(L)'
;MKTMSFTLNNFREKMRKYSFIIALLLPLKVLGQSSLNYSYTTQSDFSPLTDMTGGIQILGSNVDDGPVTSTIFPIGFEFWFMGRPYTQFSANANGVIRLGSLGIGVAKNNDLTQDSALIAPFWTNLATDWASGSVSYNVSRY
;
A
#
# COMPACT_ATOMS: atom_id res chain seq x y z
N MET A 1 -11.26 -60.68 -26.95
CA MET A 1 -11.62 -59.57 -26.04
C MET A 1 -10.36 -58.72 -25.75
N LYS A 2 -9.89 -57.90 -26.70
CA LYS A 2 -8.66 -57.07 -26.54
C LYS A 2 -8.76 -55.67 -27.20
N THR A 3 -9.94 -55.30 -27.67
CA THR A 3 -10.18 -54.07 -28.44
C THR A 3 -10.69 -52.90 -27.61
N MET A 4 -11.36 -53.15 -26.47
CA MET A 4 -11.96 -52.08 -25.65
C MET A 4 -10.92 -51.31 -24.79
N SER A 5 -9.83 -51.97 -24.38
CA SER A 5 -8.76 -51.40 -23.55
C SER A 5 -7.90 -50.36 -24.31
N PHE A 6 -7.72 -50.54 -25.62
CA PHE A 6 -6.94 -49.64 -26.47
C PHE A 6 -7.65 -48.30 -26.66
N THR A 7 -8.97 -48.32 -26.83
CA THR A 7 -9.82 -47.12 -26.98
C THR A 7 -9.84 -46.27 -25.71
N LEU A 8 -9.86 -46.91 -24.53
CA LEU A 8 -9.89 -46.21 -23.24
C LEU A 8 -8.58 -45.45 -22.95
N ASN A 9 -7.44 -46.04 -23.29
CA ASN A 9 -6.13 -45.41 -23.10
C ASN A 9 -5.94 -44.18 -24.00
N ASN A 10 -6.40 -44.26 -25.25
CA ASN A 10 -6.38 -43.14 -26.19
C ASN A 10 -7.30 -41.99 -25.75
N PHE A 11 -8.45 -42.31 -25.15
CA PHE A 11 -9.35 -41.32 -24.57
C PHE A 11 -8.71 -40.61 -23.37
N ARG A 12 -8.05 -41.36 -22.48
CA ARG A 12 -7.38 -40.81 -21.29
C ARG A 12 -6.23 -39.85 -21.63
N GLU A 13 -5.43 -40.17 -22.64
CA GLU A 13 -4.36 -39.30 -23.15
C GLU A 13 -4.90 -38.01 -23.78
N LYS A 14 -6.00 -38.08 -24.53
CA LYS A 14 -6.68 -36.89 -25.07
C LYS A 14 -7.21 -36.00 -23.96
N MET A 15 -7.89 -36.57 -22.96
CA MET A 15 -8.40 -35.83 -21.79
C MET A 15 -7.28 -35.13 -21.01
N ARG A 16 -6.11 -35.76 -20.85
CA ARG A 16 -4.96 -35.13 -20.17
C ARG A 16 -4.44 -33.91 -20.93
N LYS A 17 -4.38 -33.97 -22.26
CA LYS A 17 -3.95 -32.85 -23.12
C LYS A 17 -4.96 -31.70 -23.11
N TYR A 18 -6.26 -32.00 -23.19
CA TYR A 18 -7.31 -30.98 -23.14
C TYR A 18 -7.40 -30.31 -21.77
N SER A 19 -7.24 -31.04 -20.66
CA SER A 19 -7.14 -30.44 -19.32
C SER A 19 -5.98 -29.45 -19.21
N PHE A 20 -4.83 -29.74 -19.83
CA PHE A 20 -3.67 -28.85 -19.81
C PHE A 20 -3.93 -27.55 -20.58
N ILE A 21 -4.60 -27.63 -21.74
CA ILE A 21 -4.99 -26.44 -22.53
C ILE A 21 -6.05 -25.61 -21.81
N ILE A 22 -7.04 -26.25 -21.18
CA ILE A 22 -8.08 -25.56 -20.39
C ILE A 22 -7.47 -24.85 -19.18
N ALA A 23 -6.50 -25.48 -18.49
CA ALA A 23 -5.77 -24.86 -17.39
C ALA A 23 -4.93 -23.65 -17.83
N LEU A 24 -4.41 -23.66 -19.07
CA LEU A 24 -3.64 -22.54 -19.63
C LEU A 24 -4.54 -21.38 -20.12
N LEU A 25 -5.79 -21.66 -20.48
CA LEU A 25 -6.77 -20.69 -20.99
C LEU A 25 -7.67 -20.10 -19.90
N LEU A 26 -7.64 -20.62 -18.67
CA LEU A 26 -8.27 -19.97 -17.53
C LEU A 26 -7.40 -18.76 -17.15
N PRO A 27 -7.85 -17.51 -17.35
CA PRO A 27 -7.11 -16.38 -16.84
C PRO A 27 -7.07 -16.49 -15.32
N LEU A 28 -5.91 -16.82 -14.77
CA LEU A 28 -5.59 -16.48 -13.39
C LEU A 28 -5.84 -14.97 -13.31
N LYS A 29 -6.75 -14.54 -12.43
CA LYS A 29 -7.06 -13.12 -12.28
C LYS A 29 -5.75 -12.38 -12.09
N VAL A 30 -5.29 -11.65 -13.11
CA VAL A 30 -4.24 -10.67 -12.93
C VAL A 30 -4.87 -9.59 -12.07
N LEU A 31 -4.51 -9.58 -10.78
CA LEU A 31 -4.91 -8.54 -9.85
C LEU A 31 -4.05 -7.30 -10.10
N GLY A 32 -4.18 -6.70 -11.29
CA GLY A 32 -3.61 -5.37 -11.54
C GLY A 32 -4.36 -4.38 -10.65
N GLN A 33 -3.63 -3.61 -9.84
CA GLN A 33 -4.25 -2.53 -9.08
C GLN A 33 -4.61 -1.40 -10.04
N SER A 34 -5.88 -0.97 -9.99
CA SER A 34 -6.36 0.14 -10.82
C SER A 34 -5.68 1.43 -10.40
N SER A 35 -4.99 2.09 -11.34
CA SER A 35 -4.48 3.45 -11.17
C SER A 35 -5.47 4.51 -11.68
N LEU A 36 -6.70 4.12 -12.06
CA LEU A 36 -7.69 5.05 -12.66
C LEU A 36 -8.05 6.23 -11.75
N ASN A 37 -7.81 6.13 -10.43
CA ASN A 37 -8.02 7.21 -9.48
C ASN A 37 -6.90 8.27 -9.49
N TYR A 38 -5.83 8.06 -10.27
CA TYR A 38 -4.67 8.94 -10.34
C TYR A 38 -4.37 9.32 -11.78
N SER A 39 -4.47 10.62 -12.08
CA SER A 39 -4.00 11.18 -13.36
C SER A 39 -2.52 11.51 -13.25
N TYR A 40 -1.70 10.87 -14.09
CA TYR A 40 -0.28 11.21 -14.21
C TYR A 40 -0.11 12.44 -15.10
N THR A 41 0.72 13.39 -14.67
CA THR A 41 1.14 14.55 -15.47
C THR A 41 2.66 14.64 -15.47
N THR A 42 3.25 14.87 -16.64
CA THR A 42 4.68 15.18 -16.79
C THR A 42 4.85 16.70 -16.73
N GLN A 43 4.57 17.32 -15.58
CA GLN A 43 4.86 18.75 -15.44
C GLN A 43 6.35 18.94 -15.17
N SER A 44 7.03 19.68 -16.04
CA SER A 44 8.41 20.17 -15.84
C SER A 44 8.48 21.40 -14.93
N ASP A 45 7.32 21.92 -14.55
CA ASP A 45 7.21 23.17 -13.82
C ASP A 45 7.31 22.87 -12.32
N PHE A 46 8.22 23.59 -11.65
CA PHE A 46 8.45 23.49 -10.22
C PHE A 46 7.16 23.83 -9.46
N SER A 47 6.41 22.80 -9.03
CA SER A 47 5.32 23.00 -8.09
C SER A 47 5.95 23.27 -6.72
N PRO A 48 5.77 24.47 -6.13
CA PRO A 48 6.35 24.78 -4.84
C PRO A 48 5.81 23.81 -3.78
N LEU A 49 6.64 23.48 -2.77
CA LEU A 49 6.19 22.72 -1.62
C LEU A 49 5.00 23.43 -0.99
N THR A 50 3.96 22.66 -0.65
CA THR A 50 2.76 23.19 0.01
C THR A 50 3.15 23.84 1.34
N ASP A 51 2.62 25.04 1.60
CA ASP A 51 2.82 25.73 2.87
C ASP A 51 2.25 24.90 4.03
N MET A 52 3.08 24.69 5.05
CA MET A 52 2.74 23.94 6.26
C MET A 52 2.36 24.85 7.43
N THR A 53 2.27 26.16 7.21
CA THR A 53 1.76 27.12 8.19
C THR A 53 0.35 26.71 8.62
N GLY A 54 0.16 26.57 9.94
CA GLY A 54 -1.11 26.09 10.52
C GLY A 54 -1.32 24.57 10.46
N GLY A 55 -0.32 23.80 10.02
CA GLY A 55 -0.35 22.34 10.08
C GLY A 55 -0.52 21.82 11.51
N ILE A 56 -1.16 20.67 11.63
CA ILE A 56 -1.38 19.99 12.91
C ILE A 56 -0.18 19.09 13.17
N GLN A 57 0.49 19.30 14.30
CA GLN A 57 1.56 18.42 14.76
C GLN A 57 0.99 17.06 15.17
N ILE A 58 1.55 15.98 14.62
CA ILE A 58 1.14 14.59 14.87
C ILE A 58 2.20 13.80 15.63
N LEU A 59 3.46 14.23 15.56
CA LEU A 59 4.58 13.75 16.37
C LEU A 59 5.42 14.94 16.82
N GLY A 60 5.85 14.95 18.07
CA GLY A 60 6.71 15.99 18.64
C GLY A 60 8.20 15.75 18.38
N SER A 61 9.03 16.50 19.10
CA SER A 61 10.49 16.34 19.11
C SER A 61 10.91 15.12 19.91
N ASN A 62 12.14 14.68 19.68
CA ASN A 62 12.74 13.54 20.36
C ASN A 62 11.91 12.25 20.25
N VAL A 63 11.38 11.98 19.05
CA VAL A 63 10.69 10.74 18.72
C VAL A 63 11.60 9.90 17.85
N ASP A 64 11.99 8.75 18.37
CA ASP A 64 12.80 7.73 17.71
C ASP A 64 12.05 6.37 17.80
N ASP A 65 12.73 5.26 17.57
CA ASP A 65 12.34 3.83 17.64
C ASP A 65 11.44 3.36 18.82
N GLY A 66 11.10 4.24 19.76
CA GLY A 66 10.19 3.97 20.87
C GLY A 66 8.72 3.83 20.43
N PRO A 67 7.81 3.43 21.32
CA PRO A 67 6.40 3.13 21.02
C PRO A 67 5.55 4.33 20.60
N VAL A 68 6.18 5.46 20.30
CA VAL A 68 5.52 6.73 20.04
C VAL A 68 5.17 6.80 18.55
N THR A 69 3.93 6.44 18.27
CA THR A 69 3.27 6.66 16.98
C THR A 69 2.26 7.78 17.12
N SER A 70 1.85 8.37 16.01
CA SER A 70 0.75 9.33 16.04
C SER A 70 -0.55 8.63 16.44
N THR A 71 -1.51 9.39 16.93
CA THR A 71 -2.91 8.94 16.94
C THR A 71 -3.44 8.82 15.51
N ILE A 72 -4.68 8.35 15.38
CA ILE A 72 -5.37 8.33 14.08
C ILE A 72 -5.91 9.72 13.79
N PHE A 73 -5.56 10.28 12.64
CA PHE A 73 -5.99 11.60 12.18
C PHE A 73 -6.91 11.47 10.95
N PRO A 74 -7.91 12.35 10.81
CA PRO A 74 -8.72 12.42 9.59
C PRO A 74 -7.90 13.01 8.43
N ILE A 75 -8.04 12.43 7.24
CA ILE A 75 -7.44 12.95 5.99
C ILE A 75 -8.19 14.21 5.52
N GLY A 76 -9.49 14.29 5.79
CA GLY A 76 -10.36 15.39 5.35
C GLY A 76 -10.98 15.19 3.96
N PHE A 77 -10.61 14.13 3.25
CA PHE A 77 -11.21 13.68 1.99
C PHE A 77 -11.01 12.17 1.81
N GLU A 78 -11.64 11.57 0.80
CA GLU A 78 -11.42 10.17 0.44
C GLU A 78 -10.12 10.01 -0.37
N PHE A 79 -9.11 9.37 0.23
CA PHE A 79 -7.87 8.99 -0.42
C PHE A 79 -7.97 7.56 -0.97
N TRP A 80 -7.88 7.40 -2.28
CA TRP A 80 -8.08 6.12 -2.98
C TRP A 80 -6.79 5.32 -3.13
N PHE A 81 -6.43 4.50 -2.15
CA PHE A 81 -5.22 3.66 -2.22
C PHE A 81 -5.53 2.24 -2.68
N MET A 82 -4.90 1.79 -3.77
CA MET A 82 -5.07 0.46 -4.36
C MET A 82 -6.54 0.06 -4.58
N GLY A 83 -7.35 1.02 -5.06
CA GLY A 83 -8.77 0.82 -5.35
C GLY A 83 -9.69 0.79 -4.12
N ARG A 84 -9.19 1.18 -2.94
CA ARG A 84 -10.00 1.32 -1.71
C ARG A 84 -9.94 2.76 -1.18
N PRO A 85 -11.08 3.36 -0.80
CA PRO A 85 -11.09 4.67 -0.19
C PRO A 85 -10.67 4.58 1.29
N TYR A 86 -9.85 5.53 1.72
CA TYR A 86 -9.45 5.73 3.11
C TYR A 86 -9.73 7.18 3.50
N THR A 87 -10.17 7.40 4.74
CA THR A 87 -10.50 8.74 5.28
C THR A 87 -9.68 9.10 6.51
N GLN A 88 -8.82 8.19 6.95
CA GLN A 88 -8.04 8.27 8.17
C GLN A 88 -6.63 7.75 7.92
N PHE A 89 -5.67 8.20 8.74
CA PHE A 89 -4.30 7.72 8.71
C PHE A 89 -3.64 7.83 10.08
N SER A 90 -2.49 7.18 10.23
CA SER A 90 -1.54 7.40 11.33
C SER A 90 -0.11 7.27 10.79
N ALA A 91 0.86 7.84 11.49
CA ALA A 91 2.26 7.88 11.08
C ALA A 91 3.21 7.62 12.25
N ASN A 92 4.43 7.16 11.95
CA ASN A 92 5.51 7.04 12.91
C ASN A 92 6.74 7.85 12.46
N ALA A 93 7.70 8.06 13.37
CA ALA A 93 8.91 8.82 13.06
C ALA A 93 9.81 8.12 12.03
N ASN A 94 9.67 6.80 11.89
CA ASN A 94 10.39 5.95 10.94
C ASN A 94 9.97 6.12 9.47
N GLY A 95 9.14 7.13 9.14
CA GLY A 95 8.81 7.47 7.75
C GLY A 95 7.72 6.61 7.13
N VAL A 96 6.83 6.05 7.96
CA VAL A 96 5.72 5.19 7.54
C VAL A 96 4.39 5.82 7.88
N ILE A 97 3.46 5.75 6.93
CA ILE A 97 2.06 6.10 7.11
C ILE A 97 1.21 4.85 6.90
N ARG A 98 0.29 4.57 7.82
CA ARG A 98 -0.78 3.58 7.65
C ARG A 98 -2.10 4.29 7.39
N LEU A 99 -2.81 3.85 6.38
CA LEU A 99 -4.16 4.32 6.08
C LEU A 99 -5.21 3.46 6.83
N GLY A 100 -6.27 4.11 7.29
CA GLY A 100 -7.42 3.49 7.91
C GLY A 100 -7.59 3.79 9.41
N SER A 101 -8.48 3.03 10.04
CA SER A 101 -8.92 3.21 11.43
C SER A 101 -8.06 2.48 12.46
N LEU A 102 -6.97 1.85 12.03
CA LEU A 102 -6.00 1.19 12.89
C LEU A 102 -4.71 2.00 12.91
N GLY A 103 -4.11 2.13 14.09
CA GLY A 103 -2.82 2.79 14.25
C GLY A 103 -1.69 2.03 13.55
N ILE A 104 -0.69 2.76 13.09
CA ILE A 104 0.57 2.23 12.58
C ILE A 104 1.37 1.59 13.72
N GLY A 105 2.08 0.49 13.44
CA GLY A 105 3.04 -0.07 14.38
C GLY A 105 4.35 0.72 14.50
N VAL A 106 5.20 0.32 15.44
CA VAL A 106 6.54 0.91 15.68
C VAL A 106 7.59 0.36 14.71
N ALA A 107 7.15 -0.07 13.54
CA ALA A 107 7.96 -0.89 12.65
C ALA A 107 9.08 -0.09 11.98
N LYS A 108 10.30 -0.65 12.00
CA LYS A 108 11.51 -0.10 11.36
C LYS A 108 12.14 -1.05 10.34
N ASN A 109 11.67 -2.29 10.31
CA ASN A 109 12.07 -3.26 9.31
C ASN A 109 11.15 -3.01 8.13
N ASN A 110 11.72 -2.91 6.91
CA ASN A 110 11.01 -2.61 5.67
C ASN A 110 10.12 -3.78 5.23
N ASP A 111 9.20 -4.15 6.11
CA ASP A 111 8.29 -5.27 6.01
C ASP A 111 6.90 -4.72 5.66
N LEU A 112 6.66 -4.63 4.36
CA LEU A 112 5.37 -4.23 3.81
C LEU A 112 4.22 -5.21 4.16
N THR A 113 4.50 -6.31 4.85
CA THR A 113 3.50 -7.30 5.27
C THR A 113 3.02 -7.11 6.71
N GLN A 114 3.75 -6.32 7.52
CA GLN A 114 3.44 -6.14 8.93
C GLN A 114 2.12 -5.41 9.18
N ASP A 115 1.78 -4.46 8.30
CA ASP A 115 0.55 -3.70 8.33
C ASP A 115 -0.02 -3.60 6.90
N SER A 116 -1.34 -3.44 6.79
CA SER A 116 -2.01 -3.22 5.51
C SER A 116 -2.08 -1.73 5.18
N ALA A 117 -2.08 -1.39 3.89
CA ALA A 117 -2.30 -0.03 3.38
C ALA A 117 -1.23 0.98 3.83
N LEU A 118 0.03 0.64 3.56
CA LEU A 118 1.20 1.43 3.95
C LEU A 118 1.68 2.34 2.82
N ILE A 119 2.04 3.57 3.18
CA ILE A 119 2.80 4.52 2.37
C ILE A 119 4.14 4.70 3.07
N ALA A 120 5.23 4.29 2.42
CA ALA A 120 6.53 4.09 3.05
C ALA A 120 7.69 4.63 2.18
N PRO A 121 7.72 5.95 1.90
CA PRO A 121 8.73 6.53 1.01
C PRO A 121 10.14 6.51 1.62
N PHE A 122 10.24 6.60 2.95
CA PHE A 122 11.50 6.70 3.69
C PHE A 122 11.58 5.71 4.86
N TRP A 123 10.80 4.61 4.81
CA TRP A 123 10.73 3.62 5.87
C TRP A 123 12.11 3.05 6.18
N THR A 124 12.67 3.47 7.31
CA THR A 124 13.99 3.07 7.83
C THR A 124 14.07 3.45 9.32
N ASN A 125 15.29 3.54 9.88
CA ASN A 125 15.57 4.14 11.17
C ASN A 125 15.65 5.68 11.04
N LEU A 126 14.56 6.37 11.32
CA LEU A 126 14.47 7.83 11.31
C LEU A 126 13.96 8.34 12.65
N ALA A 127 14.33 9.56 12.99
CA ALA A 127 13.90 10.22 14.22
C ALA A 127 13.53 11.68 13.96
N THR A 128 12.68 12.24 14.82
CA THR A 128 12.55 13.70 14.92
C THR A 128 13.70 14.25 15.74
N ASP A 129 14.22 15.42 15.33
CA ASP A 129 15.27 16.12 16.07
C ASP A 129 14.91 16.29 17.56
N TRP A 130 15.94 16.22 18.41
CA TRP A 130 15.81 16.21 19.87
C TRP A 130 15.12 17.46 20.43
N ALA A 131 15.39 18.63 19.86
CA ALA A 131 14.97 19.90 20.44
C ALA A 131 13.76 20.52 19.71
N SER A 132 13.70 20.38 18.39
CA SER A 132 12.79 21.13 17.53
C SER A 132 12.15 20.34 16.39
N GLY A 133 12.51 19.06 16.25
CA GLY A 133 11.94 18.21 15.20
C GLY A 133 10.46 17.93 15.44
N SER A 134 9.68 17.81 14.38
CA SER A 134 8.30 17.36 14.47
C SER A 134 7.83 16.77 13.15
N VAL A 135 6.73 16.03 13.22
CA VAL A 135 5.95 15.64 12.03
C VAL A 135 4.60 16.34 12.12
N SER A 136 4.22 17.01 11.05
CA SER A 136 2.96 17.75 10.95
C SER A 136 2.26 17.39 9.64
N TYR A 137 0.92 17.48 9.65
CA TYR A 137 0.12 17.35 8.44
C TYR A 137 -0.76 18.59 8.23
N ASN A 138 -1.04 18.90 6.97
CA ASN A 138 -1.94 19.98 6.58
C ASN A 138 -2.90 19.47 5.51
N VAL A 139 -4.14 19.95 5.55
CA VAL A 139 -5.15 19.70 4.51
C VAL A 139 -5.32 21.00 3.74
N SER A 140 -4.57 21.16 2.66
CA SER A 140 -4.67 22.32 1.79
C SER A 140 -5.78 22.13 0.77
N ARG A 141 -6.64 23.14 0.63
CA ARG A 141 -7.57 23.23 -0.49
C ARG A 141 -6.82 23.87 -1.65
N TYR A 142 -6.65 23.13 -2.73
CA TYR A 142 -6.21 23.68 -4.02
C TYR A 142 -7.39 24.36 -4.72
#